data_AF-A0A8T5SCK9-F1
#
_entry.id   AF-A0A8T5SCK9-F1
#
_cell.length_a   1.000
_cell.length_b   1.000
_cell.length_c   1.000
_cell.angle_alpha   90.00
_cell.angle_beta   90.00
_cell.angle_gamma   90.00
#
_symmetry.space_group_name_H-M   'P 1'
#
loop_
_entity.id
_entity.type
_entity.pdbx_description
1 polymer ?
#
loop_
_entity_poly.entity_id
_entity_poly.type
_entity_poly.pdbx_seq_one_letter_code
_entity_poly.pdbx_strand_id
1 'polypeptide(L)'
;MSVMKILATHCFICVLNLFLVSIYLFNGFGRVMVKKFYCPRCKTKKVIEYTNSIECPECLLEFDKKQIGVIPDKDILAVTEMNSFIGTFDELKDPEKAKKFFDSIMKDLNDQN
;
A
#
# COMPACT_ATOMS: atom_id res chain seq x y z
N MET A 1 -12.42 -57.53 -14.12
CA MET A 1 -11.47 -56.47 -14.54
C MET A 1 -11.78 -55.11 -13.90
N SER A 2 -12.21 -55.09 -12.62
CA SER A 2 -12.70 -53.87 -11.95
C SER A 2 -11.95 -53.53 -10.65
N VAL A 3 -11.31 -54.50 -10.00
CA VAL A 3 -10.64 -54.32 -8.69
C VAL A 3 -9.31 -53.57 -8.81
N MET A 4 -8.57 -53.75 -9.91
CA MET A 4 -7.30 -53.05 -10.17
C MET A 4 -7.47 -51.54 -10.40
N LYS A 5 -8.62 -51.09 -10.93
CA LYS A 5 -8.87 -49.66 -11.17
C LYS A 5 -9.12 -48.91 -9.86
N ILE A 6 -9.77 -49.54 -8.90
CA ILE A 6 -10.10 -48.95 -7.60
C ILE A 6 -8.81 -48.68 -6.80
N LEU A 7 -7.88 -49.64 -6.79
CA LEU A 7 -6.61 -49.50 -6.07
C LEU A 7 -5.75 -48.35 -6.60
N ALA A 8 -5.73 -48.13 -7.92
CA ALA A 8 -5.03 -47.01 -8.54
C ALA A 8 -5.65 -45.64 -8.18
N THR A 9 -6.98 -45.57 -8.12
CA THR A 9 -7.69 -44.32 -7.75
C THR A 9 -7.42 -43.93 -6.30
N HIS A 10 -7.38 -44.88 -5.36
CA HIS A 10 -7.07 -44.59 -3.96
C HIS A 10 -5.63 -44.09 -3.78
N CYS A 11 -4.67 -44.63 -4.55
CA CYS A 11 -3.29 -44.17 -4.52
C CYS A 11 -3.17 -42.73 -5.06
N PHE A 12 -3.88 -42.41 -6.16
CA PHE A 12 -3.90 -41.07 -6.73
C PHE A 12 -4.50 -40.03 -5.77
N ILE A 13 -5.60 -40.36 -5.08
CA ILE A 13 -6.23 -39.48 -4.09
C ILE A 13 -5.30 -39.21 -2.90
N CYS A 14 -4.57 -40.23 -2.42
CA CYS A 14 -3.61 -40.04 -1.32
C CYS A 14 -2.48 -39.09 -1.71
N VAL A 15 -1.91 -39.24 -2.91
CA VAL A 15 -0.85 -38.36 -3.40
C VAL A 15 -1.37 -36.93 -3.59
N LEU A 16 -2.58 -36.76 -4.12
CA LEU A 16 -3.21 -35.45 -4.31
C LEU A 16 -3.42 -34.73 -2.97
N ASN A 17 -3.89 -35.45 -1.94
CA ASN A 17 -4.11 -34.88 -0.61
C ASN A 17 -2.79 -34.50 0.08
N LEU A 18 -1.76 -35.33 -0.02
CA LEU A 18 -0.41 -35.01 0.48
C LEU A 18 0.16 -33.76 -0.20
N PHE A 19 -0.09 -33.61 -1.51
CA PHE A 19 0.32 -32.44 -2.26
C PHE A 19 -0.43 -31.18 -1.81
N LEU A 20 -1.75 -31.26 -1.61
CA LEU A 20 -2.56 -30.15 -1.11
C LEU A 20 -2.15 -29.73 0.31
N VAL A 21 -1.93 -30.68 1.23
CA VAL A 21 -1.44 -30.39 2.60
C VAL A 21 -0.08 -29.69 2.54
N SER A 22 0.81 -30.12 1.64
CA SER A 22 2.10 -29.46 1.45
C SER A 22 1.93 -28.01 0.98
N ILE A 23 1.04 -27.75 0.00
CA ILE A 23 0.72 -26.38 -0.45
C ILE A 23 0.20 -25.53 0.72
N TYR A 24 -0.71 -26.06 1.55
CA TYR A 24 -1.24 -25.33 2.70
C TYR A 24 -0.15 -24.99 3.73
N LEU A 25 0.79 -25.90 3.99
CA LEU A 25 1.90 -25.65 4.91
C LEU A 25 2.91 -24.64 4.36
N PHE A 26 3.22 -24.67 3.07
CA PHE A 26 4.17 -23.75 2.44
C PHE A 26 3.65 -22.31 2.33
N ASN A 27 2.33 -22.10 2.21
CA ASN A 27 1.74 -20.75 2.15
C ASN A 27 1.64 -20.07 3.54
N GLY A 28 1.89 -20.78 4.64
CA GLY A 28 1.72 -20.25 6.00
C GLY A 28 2.89 -19.41 6.54
N PHE A 29 4.05 -19.41 5.88
CA PHE A 29 5.26 -18.74 6.38
C PHE A 29 5.49 -17.40 5.65
N GLY A 30 4.58 -16.45 5.88
CA GLY A 30 4.81 -15.06 5.54
C GLY A 30 6.05 -14.56 6.28
N ARG A 31 7.16 -14.36 5.56
CA ARG A 31 8.39 -13.82 6.12
C ARG A 31 8.10 -12.45 6.73
N VAL A 32 8.11 -12.34 8.06
CA VAL A 32 8.14 -11.06 8.76
C VAL A 32 9.51 -10.43 8.48
N MET A 33 9.61 -9.67 7.38
CA MET A 33 10.78 -8.83 7.15
C MET A 33 10.74 -7.70 8.15
N VAL A 34 11.70 -7.70 9.08
CA VAL A 34 12.00 -6.55 9.94
C VAL A 34 12.50 -5.43 9.00
N LYS A 35 11.58 -4.61 8.51
CA LYS A 35 11.89 -3.47 7.65
C LYS A 35 12.66 -2.46 8.49
N LYS A 36 13.89 -2.15 8.07
CA LYS A 36 14.63 -1.01 8.64
C LYS A 36 14.04 0.27 8.03
N PHE A 37 13.32 1.03 8.85
CA PHE A 37 12.73 2.29 8.42
C PHE A 37 13.78 3.40 8.35
N TYR A 38 13.59 4.33 7.41
CA TYR A 38 14.40 5.53 7.21
C TYR A 38 13.50 6.66 6.75
N CYS A 39 13.93 7.90 6.94
CA CYS A 39 13.19 9.06 6.44
C CYS A 39 13.38 9.22 4.92
N PRO A 40 12.32 9.26 4.11
CA PRO A 40 12.45 9.41 2.65
C PRO A 40 13.00 10.78 2.22
N ARG A 41 12.79 11.84 3.02
CA ARG A 41 13.33 13.18 2.72
C ARG A 41 14.81 13.33 3.04
N CYS A 42 15.20 13.10 4.30
CA CYS A 42 16.58 13.33 4.73
C CYS A 42 17.46 12.08 4.73
N LYS A 43 16.89 10.89 4.45
CA LYS A 43 17.57 9.58 4.43
C LYS A 43 18.20 9.19 5.77
N THR A 44 17.88 9.91 6.85
CA THR A 44 18.33 9.56 8.19
C THR A 44 17.69 8.24 8.63
N LYS A 45 18.47 7.44 9.35
CA LYS A 45 17.99 6.21 10.03
C LYS A 45 17.51 6.50 11.44
N LYS A 46 17.71 7.73 11.93
CA LYS A 46 17.21 8.20 13.21
C LYS A 46 15.74 8.55 13.03
N VAL A 47 14.87 7.56 13.12
CA VAL A 47 13.42 7.75 13.04
C VAL A 47 12.77 7.17 14.29
N ILE A 48 11.71 7.82 14.75
CA ILE A 48 10.88 7.36 15.86
C ILE A 48 9.80 6.49 15.23
N GLU A 49 9.73 5.23 15.66
CA GLU A 49 8.80 4.26 15.10
C GLU A 49 7.53 4.17 15.96
N TYR A 50 6.38 4.47 15.37
CA TYR A 50 5.05 4.29 15.98
C TYR A 50 4.40 3.00 15.46
N THR A 51 3.15 2.71 15.81
CA THR A 51 2.48 1.47 15.36
C THR A 51 2.39 1.39 13.83
N ASN A 52 1.88 2.44 13.18
CA ASN A 52 1.60 2.46 11.74
C ASN A 52 2.45 3.47 10.96
N SER A 53 3.10 4.39 11.64
CA SER A 53 3.86 5.48 11.04
C SER A 53 5.28 5.55 11.59
N ILE A 54 6.11 6.31 10.90
CA ILE A 54 7.41 6.74 11.39
C ILE A 54 7.43 8.27 11.43
N GLU A 55 8.10 8.80 12.43
CA GLU A 55 8.37 10.23 12.53
C GLU A 55 9.87 10.47 12.40
N CYS A 56 10.21 11.45 11.59
CA CYS A 56 11.60 11.90 11.50
C CYS A 56 11.80 13.10 12.45
N PRO A 57 12.64 13.01 13.49
CA PRO A 57 12.93 14.12 14.40
C PRO A 57 13.69 15.27 13.73
N GLU A 58 14.35 15.01 12.58
CA GLU A 58 15.05 16.04 11.81
C GLU A 58 14.10 16.82 10.91
N CYS A 59 13.17 16.12 10.23
CA CYS A 59 12.20 16.77 9.35
C CYS A 59 10.93 17.21 10.07
N LEU A 60 10.65 16.68 11.26
CA LEU A 60 9.38 16.78 11.97
C LEU A 60 8.19 16.37 11.08
N LEU A 61 8.42 15.36 10.24
CA LEU A 61 7.43 14.83 9.32
C LEU A 61 7.11 13.38 9.68
N GLU A 62 5.83 13.07 9.59
CA GLU A 62 5.28 11.74 9.79
C GLU A 62 4.98 11.07 8.45
N PHE A 63 5.39 9.81 8.31
CA PHE A 63 5.22 8.99 7.10
C PHE A 63 4.60 7.64 7.43
N ASP A 64 3.75 7.11 6.55
CA ASP A 64 3.12 5.79 6.74
C ASP A 64 4.11 4.67 6.39
N LYS A 65 4.30 3.71 7.31
CA LYS A 65 5.17 2.55 7.12
C LYS A 65 4.79 1.71 5.90
N LYS A 66 3.51 1.72 5.53
CA LYS A 66 3.00 0.96 4.38
C LYS A 66 3.53 1.50 3.06
N GLN A 67 3.83 2.80 2.99
CA GLN A 67 4.36 3.44 1.79
C GLN A 67 5.87 3.21 1.66
N ILE A 68 6.56 3.05 2.79
CA ILE A 68 8.02 2.90 2.84
C ILE A 68 8.45 1.54 2.25
N GLY A 69 9.21 1.62 1.16
CA GLY A 69 9.67 0.47 0.38
C GLY A 69 8.63 -0.10 -0.59
N VAL A 70 7.45 0.53 -0.70
CA VAL A 70 6.44 0.22 -1.74
C VAL A 70 6.45 1.29 -2.82
N ILE A 71 6.53 2.55 -2.41
CA ILE A 71 6.55 3.73 -3.28
C ILE A 71 7.98 4.31 -3.28
N PRO A 72 8.49 4.83 -4.40
CA PRO A 72 9.77 5.53 -4.41
C PRO A 72 9.75 6.78 -3.52
N ASP A 73 10.86 7.04 -2.83
CA ASP A 73 10.99 8.10 -1.81
C ASP A 73 10.48 9.48 -2.26
N LYS A 74 10.66 9.82 -3.54
CA LYS A 74 10.24 11.10 -4.14
C LYS A 74 8.72 11.29 -4.20
N ASP A 75 7.97 10.20 -4.20
CA ASP A 75 6.51 10.21 -4.36
C ASP A 75 5.81 9.93 -3.01
N ILE A 76 6.58 9.73 -1.94
CA ILE A 76 6.05 9.58 -0.58
C ILE A 76 5.72 10.96 -0.02
N LEU A 77 4.44 11.20 0.25
CA LEU A 77 3.94 12.41 0.90
C LEU A 77 3.90 12.21 2.41
N ALA A 78 4.27 13.24 3.17
CA ALA A 78 4.05 13.25 4.60
C ALA A 78 2.54 13.24 4.91
N VAL A 79 2.16 12.69 6.06
CA VAL A 79 0.76 12.66 6.51
C VAL A 79 0.17 14.07 6.57
N THR A 80 0.97 15.05 7.00
CA THR A 80 0.59 16.47 7.01
C THR A 80 0.35 17.04 5.61
N GLU A 81 1.15 16.65 4.61
CA GLU A 81 0.97 17.06 3.22
C GLU A 81 -0.29 16.43 2.61
N MET A 82 -0.54 15.15 2.89
CA MET A 82 -1.78 14.48 2.50
C MET A 82 -3.00 15.16 3.12
N ASN A 83 -2.95 15.47 4.42
CA ASN A 83 -4.04 16.15 5.12
C ASN A 83 -4.26 17.58 4.61
N SER A 84 -3.19 18.31 4.29
CA SER A 84 -3.28 19.65 3.68
C SER A 84 -3.93 19.59 2.30
N PHE A 85 -3.63 18.55 1.52
CA PHE A 85 -4.26 18.34 0.23
C PHE A 85 -5.76 18.10 0.41
N ILE A 86 -6.16 17.14 1.25
CA ILE A 86 -7.57 16.81 1.51
C ILE A 86 -8.34 18.02 2.05
N GLY A 87 -7.76 18.78 2.98
CA GLY A 87 -8.38 19.98 3.54
C GLY A 87 -8.67 21.05 2.49
N THR A 88 -7.86 21.14 1.44
CA THR A 88 -8.10 22.06 0.31
C THR A 88 -9.33 21.64 -0.50
N PHE A 89 -9.64 20.35 -0.56
CA PHE A 89 -10.85 19.84 -1.22
C PHE A 89 -12.09 19.84 -0.33
N ASP A 90 -11.94 19.99 0.98
CA ASP A 90 -13.10 20.16 1.87
C ASP A 90 -13.86 21.46 1.57
N GLU A 91 -13.17 22.51 1.11
CA GLU A 91 -13.81 23.73 0.61
C GLU A 91 -14.60 23.51 -0.69
N LEU A 92 -14.30 22.43 -1.42
CA LEU A 92 -15.00 22.00 -2.64
C LEU A 92 -16.17 21.05 -2.36
N LYS A 93 -16.47 20.72 -1.09
CA LYS A 93 -17.75 20.07 -0.73
C LYS A 93 -18.94 20.97 -1.00
N ASP A 94 -18.73 22.29 -1.03
CA ASP A 94 -19.75 23.24 -1.43
C ASP A 94 -19.87 23.23 -2.97
N PRO A 95 -21.03 22.84 -3.54
CA PRO A 95 -21.21 22.73 -4.98
C PRO A 95 -21.05 24.07 -5.71
N GLU A 96 -21.29 25.20 -5.05
CA GLU A 96 -21.15 26.53 -5.65
C GLU A 96 -19.68 26.94 -5.76
N LYS A 97 -18.87 26.62 -4.74
CA LYS A 97 -17.40 26.83 -4.77
C LYS A 97 -16.73 25.87 -5.75
N ALA A 98 -17.17 24.62 -5.79
CA ALA A 98 -16.69 23.63 -6.74
C ALA A 98 -16.89 24.11 -8.17
N LYS A 99 -18.10 24.58 -8.51
CA LYS A 99 -18.39 25.12 -9.84
C LYS A 99 -17.48 26.29 -10.20
N LYS A 100 -17.28 27.26 -9.30
CA LYS A 100 -16.37 28.40 -9.54
C LYS A 100 -14.92 27.97 -9.76
N PHE A 101 -14.44 26.97 -9.02
CA PHE A 101 -13.09 26.42 -9.20
C PHE A 101 -12.92 25.76 -10.56
N PHE A 102 -13.87 24.91 -10.97
CA PHE A 102 -13.83 24.26 -12.29
C PHE A 102 -14.01 25.26 -13.45
N ASP A 103 -14.89 26.25 -13.29
CA ASP A 103 -15.07 27.31 -14.29
C ASP A 103 -13.78 28.14 -14.46
N SER A 104 -13.03 28.39 -13.38
CA SER A 104 -11.73 29.07 -13.44
C SER A 104 -10.67 28.24 -14.17
N ILE A 105 -10.57 26.94 -13.88
CA ILE A 105 -9.62 26.04 -14.56
C ILE A 105 -9.95 25.94 -16.05
N MET A 106 -11.24 25.81 -16.40
CA MET A 106 -11.67 25.72 -17.79
C MET A 106 -11.37 27.00 -18.57
N LYS A 107 -11.52 28.16 -17.94
CA LYS A 107 -11.17 29.43 -18.55
C LYS A 107 -9.66 29.53 -18.86
N ASP A 108 -8.81 29.17 -17.89
CA ASP A 108 -7.36 29.20 -18.06
C ASP A 108 -6.87 28.25 -19.17
N LEU A 109 -7.53 27.10 -19.33
CA LEU A 109 -7.22 26.14 -20.40
C LEU A 109 -7.69 26.63 -21.80
N ASN A 110 -8.77 27.40 -21.85
CA ASN A 110 -9.29 27.92 -23.11
C ASN A 110 -8.51 29.14 -23.60
N ASP A 111 -7.88 29.89 -22.68
CA ASP A 111 -7.06 31.06 -22.99
C ASP A 111 -5.61 30.69 -23.42
N GLN A 112 -5.23 29.39 -23.37
CA GLN A 112 -3.94 28.87 -23.84
C GLN A 112 -3.99 28.27 -25.26
N ASN A 113 -5.08 28.45 -26.00
CA ASN A 113 -5.27 28.05 -27.39
C ASN A 113 -5.66 29.24 -28.27
#